data_AF-A0A6M2CNB2-F1
#
_entry.id   AF-A0A6M2CNB2-F1
#
_cell.length_a   1.000
_cell.length_b   1.000
_cell.length_c   1.000
_cell.angle_alpha   90.00
_cell.angle_beta   90.00
_cell.angle_gamma   90.00
#
_symmetry.space_group_name_H-M   'P 1'
#
loop_
_entity.id
_entity.type
_entity.pdbx_description
1 polymer ?
#
loop_
_entity_poly.entity_id
_entity_poly.type
_entity_poly.pdbx_seq_one_letter_code
_entity_poly.pdbx_strand_id
1 'polypeptide(L)'
;IIHKIIEYFAVILSLYELADHPELVVYVLKFFSTLMTMRKVVLSHRGGVVILQSLSSLNLLHLWSRSQEHFCQSVVAASRLLSIFLSKRIVMVVGCTVAYQSCVSHLLKSIIKVGGSEQLKGDSVMAYQVHMCALSLERLVGEIASHKKEFSKTGGFLIADYILESINTVLHPPIKKTLQFLVYKLFELADEHRRAMVHATLPKEGTEVFKTLYADSKRLRFKGKV
;
A
#
# COMPACT_ATOMS: atom_id res chain seq x y z
N ILE A 1 -29.14 2.35 -3.25
CA ILE A 1 -28.49 3.22 -2.25
C ILE A 1 -26.97 3.04 -2.26
N ILE A 2 -26.42 1.84 -2.00
CA ILE A 2 -24.96 1.66 -1.93
C ILE A 2 -24.20 2.04 -3.21
N HIS A 3 -24.75 1.75 -4.40
CA HIS A 3 -24.14 2.15 -5.67
C HIS A 3 -23.99 3.67 -5.81
N LYS A 4 -25.03 4.45 -5.48
CA LYS A 4 -24.96 5.91 -5.47
C LYS A 4 -23.92 6.43 -4.47
N ILE A 5 -23.84 5.81 -3.29
CA ILE A 5 -22.81 6.15 -2.29
C ILE A 5 -21.40 5.93 -2.88
N ILE A 6 -21.17 4.82 -3.59
CA ILE A 6 -19.89 4.53 -4.25
C ILE A 6 -19.59 5.53 -5.38
N GLU A 7 -20.60 5.97 -6.13
CA GLU A 7 -20.42 7.02 -7.14
C GLU A 7 -19.99 8.33 -6.48
N TYR A 8 -20.65 8.75 -5.40
CA TYR A 8 -20.24 9.94 -4.65
C TYR A 8 -18.84 9.80 -4.06
N PHE A 9 -18.44 8.63 -3.58
CA PHE A 9 -17.07 8.36 -3.14
C PHE A 9 -16.05 8.67 -4.23
N ALA A 10 -16.26 8.08 -5.41
CA ALA A 10 -15.35 8.21 -6.53
C ALA A 10 -15.27 9.68 -6.99
N VAL A 11 -16.43 10.35 -7.10
CA VAL A 11 -16.51 11.77 -7.47
C VAL A 11 -15.76 12.63 -6.46
N ILE A 12 -16.02 12.48 -5.15
CA ILE A 12 -15.36 13.31 -4.13
C ILE A 12 -13.84 13.09 -4.14
N LEU A 13 -13.38 11.85 -4.22
CA LEU A 13 -11.94 11.55 -4.30
C LEU A 13 -11.29 11.97 -5.63
N SER A 14 -12.06 12.19 -6.69
CA SER A 14 -11.54 12.73 -7.95
C SER A 14 -11.46 14.25 -7.97
N LEU A 15 -12.32 14.93 -7.19
CA LEU A 15 -12.46 16.39 -7.22
C LEU A 15 -11.71 17.10 -6.10
N TYR A 16 -11.16 16.38 -5.12
CA TYR A 16 -10.54 17.04 -3.95
C TYR A 16 -9.36 17.96 -4.32
N GLU A 17 -8.62 17.66 -5.39
CA GLU A 17 -7.51 18.51 -5.86
C GLU A 17 -7.99 19.89 -6.29
N LEU A 18 -9.20 19.96 -6.87
CA LEU A 18 -9.81 21.22 -7.29
C LEU A 18 -10.36 22.02 -6.10
N ALA A 19 -10.68 21.32 -5.01
CA ALA A 19 -11.31 21.91 -3.83
C ALA A 19 -10.29 22.37 -2.77
N ASP A 20 -9.03 21.95 -2.85
CA ASP A 20 -7.95 22.24 -1.88
C ASP A 20 -8.33 21.95 -0.41
N HIS A 21 -9.21 20.96 -0.19
CA HIS A 21 -9.70 20.52 1.12
C HIS A 21 -9.16 19.11 1.45
N PRO A 22 -7.90 18.98 1.90
CA PRO A 22 -7.28 17.68 2.19
C PRO A 22 -7.99 16.88 3.30
N GLU A 23 -8.66 17.56 4.22
CA GLU A 23 -9.49 16.97 5.28
C GLU A 23 -10.66 16.15 4.73
N LEU A 24 -11.22 16.55 3.58
CA LEU A 24 -12.35 15.87 2.95
C LEU A 24 -11.99 14.44 2.56
N VAL A 25 -10.78 14.24 2.04
CA VAL A 25 -10.26 12.91 1.69
C VAL A 25 -10.28 11.99 2.91
N VAL A 26 -9.77 12.48 4.04
CA VAL A 26 -9.71 11.70 5.29
C VAL A 26 -11.12 11.35 5.77
N TYR A 27 -12.04 12.31 5.78
CA TYR A 27 -13.42 12.06 6.22
C TYR A 27 -14.13 11.03 5.34
N VAL A 28 -13.97 11.14 4.03
CA VAL A 28 -14.54 10.19 3.07
C VAL A 28 -13.96 8.80 3.29
N LEU A 29 -12.64 8.65 3.40
CA LEU A 29 -12.01 7.34 3.65
C LEU A 29 -12.46 6.71 4.99
N LYS A 30 -12.57 7.50 6.06
CA LYS A 30 -13.04 7.04 7.38
C LYS A 30 -14.52 6.64 7.35
N PHE A 31 -15.36 7.44 6.71
CA PHE A 31 -16.78 7.14 6.52
C PHE A 31 -16.96 5.81 5.76
N PHE A 32 -16.25 5.64 4.64
CA PHE A 32 -16.32 4.41 3.86
C PHE A 32 -15.78 3.20 4.59
N SER A 33 -14.70 3.34 5.36
CA SER A 33 -14.18 2.26 6.22
C SER A 33 -15.24 1.78 7.22
N THR A 34 -15.98 2.73 7.82
CA THR A 34 -17.08 2.42 8.74
C THR A 34 -18.23 1.72 8.02
N LEU A 35 -18.65 2.26 6.87
CA LEU A 35 -19.73 1.68 6.06
C LEU A 35 -19.40 0.24 5.63
N MET A 36 -18.19 -0.01 5.14
CA MET A 36 -17.74 -1.34 4.69
C MET A 36 -17.59 -2.35 5.82
N THR A 37 -17.47 -1.87 7.07
CA THR A 37 -17.45 -2.69 8.27
C THR A 37 -18.84 -3.23 8.65
N MET A 38 -19.91 -2.57 8.22
CA MET A 38 -21.29 -2.98 8.51
C MET A 38 -21.66 -4.27 7.77
N ARG A 39 -22.24 -5.24 8.49
CA ARG A 39 -22.57 -6.58 7.96
C ARG A 39 -23.60 -6.57 6.82
N LYS A 40 -24.52 -5.60 6.80
CA LYS A 40 -25.64 -5.54 5.83
C LYS A 40 -25.26 -4.97 4.47
N VAL A 41 -24.08 -4.36 4.33
CA VAL A 41 -23.67 -3.80 3.04
C VAL A 41 -23.27 -4.95 2.13
N VAL A 42 -23.84 -5.03 0.93
CA VAL A 42 -23.38 -5.96 -0.11
C VAL A 42 -22.67 -5.14 -1.17
N LEU A 43 -21.41 -5.47 -1.41
CA LEU A 43 -20.57 -4.78 -2.39
C LEU A 43 -20.42 -5.67 -3.62
N SER A 44 -20.86 -5.17 -4.78
CA SER A 44 -20.67 -5.84 -6.06
C SER A 44 -19.21 -5.75 -6.51
N HIS A 45 -18.78 -6.66 -7.39
CA HIS A 45 -17.43 -6.59 -7.99
C HIS A 45 -17.19 -5.25 -8.68
N ARG A 46 -18.18 -4.74 -9.44
CA ARG A 46 -18.11 -3.42 -10.08
C ARG A 46 -17.92 -2.30 -9.07
N GLY A 47 -18.72 -2.30 -7.99
CA GLY A 47 -18.58 -1.30 -6.92
C GLY A 47 -17.21 -1.37 -6.24
N GLY A 48 -16.69 -2.58 -6.01
CA GLY A 48 -15.35 -2.78 -5.48
C GLY A 48 -14.24 -2.24 -6.39
N VAL A 49 -14.32 -2.50 -7.69
CA VAL A 49 -13.38 -1.96 -8.69
C VAL A 49 -13.40 -0.44 -8.70
N VAL A 50 -14.57 0.20 -8.67
CA VAL A 50 -14.67 1.68 -8.65
C VAL A 50 -14.01 2.26 -7.40
N ILE A 51 -14.24 1.67 -6.22
CA ILE A 51 -13.61 2.12 -4.98
C ILE A 51 -12.08 1.97 -5.08
N LEU A 52 -11.60 0.80 -5.49
CA LEU A 52 -10.16 0.55 -5.60
C LEU A 52 -9.51 1.47 -6.63
N GLN A 53 -10.13 1.66 -7.79
CA GLN A 53 -9.60 2.57 -8.80
C GLN A 53 -9.50 4.00 -8.26
N SER A 54 -10.52 4.47 -7.55
CA SER A 54 -10.53 5.80 -6.93
C SER A 54 -9.43 5.97 -5.87
N LEU A 55 -9.15 4.92 -5.10
CA LEU A 55 -8.04 4.90 -4.14
C LEU A 55 -6.68 4.93 -4.84
N SER A 56 -6.54 4.19 -5.94
CA SER A 56 -5.29 4.15 -6.72
C SER A 56 -5.01 5.43 -7.49
N SER A 57 -6.06 6.20 -7.83
CA SER A 57 -5.93 7.51 -8.51
C SER A 57 -5.77 8.68 -7.55
N LEU A 58 -5.91 8.47 -6.24
CA LEU A 58 -5.77 9.52 -5.24
C LEU A 58 -4.34 10.09 -5.25
N ASN A 59 -4.15 11.37 -5.55
CA ASN A 59 -2.82 11.96 -5.59
C ASN A 59 -2.27 12.26 -4.19
N LEU A 60 -1.76 11.21 -3.55
CA LEU A 60 -1.18 11.27 -2.21
C LEU A 60 0.01 12.23 -2.13
N LEU A 61 0.79 12.39 -3.20
CA LEU A 61 1.92 13.32 -3.22
C LEU A 61 1.45 14.78 -3.21
N HIS A 62 0.35 15.10 -3.91
CA HIS A 62 -0.28 16.41 -3.79
C HIS A 62 -0.77 16.66 -2.36
N LEU A 63 -1.40 15.66 -1.72
CA LEU A 63 -1.80 15.76 -0.30
C LEU A 63 -0.60 16.02 0.61
N TRP A 64 0.54 15.34 0.38
CA TRP A 64 1.77 15.61 1.13
C TRP A 64 2.22 17.07 1.01
N SER A 65 2.16 17.63 -0.20
CA SER A 65 2.57 19.03 -0.44
C SER A 65 1.65 20.06 0.23
N ARG A 66 0.36 19.74 0.41
CA ARG A 66 -0.64 20.62 1.04
C ARG A 66 -0.71 20.43 2.55
N SER A 67 -0.77 19.19 3.01
CA SER A 67 -0.85 18.85 4.42
C SER A 67 -0.31 17.44 4.71
N GLN A 68 0.89 17.40 5.29
CA GLN A 68 1.60 16.18 5.67
C GLN A 68 0.81 15.30 6.65
N GLU A 69 0.08 15.93 7.57
CA GLU A 69 -0.79 15.23 8.51
C GLU A 69 -1.93 14.50 7.76
N HIS A 70 -2.64 15.19 6.87
CA HIS A 70 -3.74 14.59 6.11
C HIS A 70 -3.26 13.52 5.13
N PHE A 71 -2.04 13.65 4.59
CA PHE A 71 -1.39 12.55 3.87
C PHE A 71 -1.28 11.31 4.75
N CYS A 72 -0.69 11.43 5.94
CA CYS A 72 -0.48 10.29 6.84
C CYS A 72 -1.81 9.66 7.26
N GLN A 73 -2.80 10.50 7.61
CA GLN A 73 -4.15 10.03 7.94
C GLN A 73 -4.82 9.32 6.77
N SER A 74 -4.65 9.81 5.55
CA SER A 74 -5.21 9.20 4.33
C SER A 74 -4.58 7.85 4.01
N VAL A 75 -3.25 7.74 4.13
CA VAL A 75 -2.53 6.47 3.91
C VAL A 75 -2.96 5.40 4.91
N VAL A 76 -3.07 5.76 6.20
CA VAL A 76 -3.55 4.85 7.25
C VAL A 76 -5.01 4.46 7.02
N ALA A 77 -5.87 5.42 6.66
CA ALA A 77 -7.28 5.15 6.39
C ALA A 77 -7.46 4.25 5.14
N ALA A 78 -6.73 4.50 4.06
CA ALA A 78 -6.73 3.67 2.86
C ALA A 78 -6.23 2.26 3.15
N SER A 79 -5.11 2.12 3.90
CA SER A 79 -4.59 0.81 4.30
C SER A 79 -5.62 0.03 5.12
N ARG A 80 -6.29 0.69 6.07
CA ARG A 80 -7.38 0.09 6.87
C ARG A 80 -8.56 -0.35 6.01
N LEU A 81 -8.95 0.45 5.01
CA LEU A 81 -10.02 0.09 4.08
C LEU A 81 -9.66 -1.16 3.28
N LEU A 82 -8.41 -1.24 2.79
CA LEU A 82 -7.90 -2.42 2.11
C LEU A 82 -7.85 -3.66 3.03
N SER A 83 -7.50 -3.50 4.30
CA SER A 83 -7.60 -4.56 5.32
C SER A 83 -9.03 -5.05 5.55
N ILE A 84 -9.99 -4.11 5.59
CA ILE A 84 -11.43 -4.45 5.70
C ILE A 84 -11.88 -5.26 4.49
N PHE A 85 -11.40 -4.92 3.29
CA PHE A 85 -11.72 -5.67 2.08
C PHE A 85 -11.16 -7.10 2.11
N LEU A 86 -9.93 -7.31 2.56
CA LEU A 86 -9.40 -8.67 2.74
C LEU A 86 -10.21 -9.46 3.78
N SER A 87 -10.37 -8.89 4.97
CA SER A 87 -10.97 -9.62 6.10
C SER A 87 -12.46 -9.89 5.96
N LYS A 88 -13.23 -8.99 5.31
CA LYS A 88 -14.69 -9.09 5.24
C LYS A 88 -15.25 -9.29 3.85
N ARG A 89 -14.45 -9.04 2.80
CA ARG A 89 -14.90 -8.99 1.40
C ARG A 89 -13.96 -9.72 0.44
N ILE A 90 -13.24 -10.74 0.91
CA ILE A 90 -12.21 -11.45 0.13
C ILE A 90 -12.70 -11.89 -1.25
N VAL A 91 -13.94 -12.40 -1.37
CA VAL A 91 -14.53 -12.83 -2.65
C VAL A 91 -14.55 -11.69 -3.67
N MET A 92 -14.90 -10.48 -3.23
CA MET A 92 -14.87 -9.29 -4.09
C MET A 92 -13.44 -8.98 -4.53
N VAL A 93 -12.48 -9.00 -3.58
CA VAL A 93 -11.07 -8.69 -3.84
C VAL A 93 -10.43 -9.68 -4.81
N VAL A 94 -10.73 -10.97 -4.69
CA VAL A 94 -10.26 -12.00 -5.63
C VAL A 94 -10.77 -11.71 -7.05
N GLY A 95 -12.01 -11.25 -7.18
CA GLY A 95 -12.55 -10.83 -8.48
C GLY A 95 -11.95 -9.55 -9.06
N CYS A 96 -11.18 -8.78 -8.28
CA CYS A 96 -10.55 -7.52 -8.73
C CYS A 96 -9.11 -7.36 -8.21
N THR A 97 -8.36 -8.47 -8.17
CA THR A 97 -7.01 -8.51 -7.56
C THR A 97 -6.03 -7.52 -8.16
N VAL A 98 -6.14 -7.22 -9.46
CA VAL A 98 -5.29 -6.22 -10.12
C VAL A 98 -5.55 -4.82 -9.57
N ALA A 99 -6.81 -4.38 -9.49
CA ALA A 99 -7.16 -3.08 -8.92
C ALA A 99 -6.73 -2.98 -7.45
N TYR A 100 -6.88 -4.08 -6.70
CA TYR A 100 -6.41 -4.13 -5.32
C TYR A 100 -4.89 -3.99 -5.22
N GLN A 101 -4.15 -4.71 -6.06
CA GLN A 101 -2.69 -4.61 -6.13
C GLN A 101 -2.23 -3.21 -6.53
N SER A 102 -2.92 -2.55 -7.46
CA SER A 102 -2.63 -1.16 -7.83
C SER A 102 -2.75 -0.21 -6.65
N CYS A 103 -3.75 -0.37 -5.78
CA CYS A 103 -3.86 0.44 -4.55
C CYS A 103 -2.68 0.21 -3.60
N VAL A 104 -2.31 -1.05 -3.37
CA VAL A 104 -1.20 -1.40 -2.47
C VAL A 104 0.12 -0.86 -3.03
N SER A 105 0.34 -1.00 -4.34
CA SER A 105 1.48 -0.41 -5.05
C SER A 105 1.50 1.11 -4.89
N HIS A 106 0.37 1.77 -5.12
CA HIS A 106 0.28 3.22 -5.00
C HIS A 106 0.63 3.74 -3.60
N LEU A 107 0.12 3.08 -2.55
CA LEU A 107 0.48 3.38 -1.16
C LEU A 107 1.98 3.16 -0.92
N LEU A 108 2.53 2.03 -1.39
CA LEU A 108 3.94 1.70 -1.26
C LEU A 108 4.84 2.77 -1.89
N LYS A 109 4.58 3.14 -3.15
CA LYS A 109 5.34 4.16 -3.89
C LYS A 109 5.26 5.51 -3.19
N SER A 110 4.07 5.89 -2.73
CA SER A 110 3.86 7.16 -2.02
C SER A 110 4.62 7.23 -0.71
N ILE A 111 4.61 6.15 0.09
CA ILE A 111 5.38 6.07 1.34
C ILE A 111 6.88 6.09 1.07
N ILE A 112 7.37 5.43 0.02
CA ILE A 112 8.80 5.47 -0.33
C ILE A 112 9.24 6.89 -0.68
N LYS A 113 8.50 7.57 -1.57
CA LYS A 113 8.82 8.93 -2.01
C LYS A 113 8.86 9.91 -0.84
N VAL A 114 7.83 9.89 0.01
CA VAL A 114 7.77 10.75 1.21
C VAL A 114 8.78 10.31 2.27
N GLY A 115 9.06 9.02 2.40
CA GLY A 115 10.04 8.48 3.34
C GLY A 115 11.49 8.90 3.07
N GLY A 116 11.78 9.37 1.85
CA GLY A 116 13.07 9.96 1.46
C GLY A 116 13.10 11.49 1.48
N SER A 117 12.03 12.13 1.97
CA SER A 117 11.91 13.59 2.00
C SER A 117 12.89 14.19 3.02
N GLU A 118 13.65 15.21 2.62
CA GLU A 118 14.60 15.93 3.49
C GLU A 118 13.92 16.57 4.71
N GLN A 119 12.64 16.92 4.58
CA GLN A 119 11.77 17.45 5.63
C GLN A 119 11.71 16.53 6.86
N LEU A 120 11.91 15.21 6.69
CA LEU A 120 11.88 14.26 7.80
C LEU A 120 13.11 14.33 8.70
N LYS A 121 14.24 14.89 8.23
CA LYS A 121 15.48 14.95 9.03
C LYS A 121 15.39 15.94 10.19
N GLY A 122 14.57 16.98 10.05
CA GLY A 122 14.36 18.02 11.07
C GLY A 122 13.08 17.86 11.89
N ASP A 123 12.16 16.98 11.47
CA ASP A 123 10.84 16.82 12.08
C ASP A 123 10.64 15.36 12.53
N SER A 124 10.96 15.10 13.80
CA SER A 124 10.85 13.78 14.41
C SER A 124 9.39 13.31 14.54
N VAL A 125 8.44 14.24 14.67
CA VAL A 125 7.01 13.93 14.77
C VAL A 125 6.49 13.47 13.42
N MET A 126 6.80 14.20 12.34
CA MET A 126 6.44 13.78 10.98
C MET A 126 7.16 12.49 10.57
N ALA A 127 8.44 12.34 10.90
CA ALA A 127 9.16 11.10 10.66
C ALA A 127 8.49 9.89 11.34
N TYR A 128 7.99 10.07 12.56
CA TYR A 128 7.20 9.06 13.27
C TYR A 128 5.86 8.79 12.56
N GLN A 129 5.13 9.82 12.12
CA GLN A 129 3.86 9.62 11.41
C GLN A 129 4.02 8.87 10.08
N VAL A 130 5.06 9.18 9.30
CA VAL A 130 5.37 8.44 8.05
C VAL A 130 5.83 7.01 8.37
N HIS A 131 6.56 6.80 9.47
CA HIS A 131 6.86 5.45 9.96
C HIS A 131 5.59 4.66 10.31
N MET A 132 4.59 5.29 10.93
CA MET A 132 3.29 4.65 11.18
C MET A 132 2.55 4.30 9.88
N CYS A 133 2.70 5.09 8.82
CA CYS A 133 2.19 4.74 7.49
C CYS A 133 2.86 3.48 6.95
N ALA A 134 4.19 3.39 7.04
CA ALA A 134 4.94 2.21 6.62
C ALA A 134 4.53 0.96 7.43
N LEU A 135 4.33 1.10 8.75
CA LEU A 135 3.85 0.01 9.61
C LEU A 135 2.43 -0.45 9.24
N SER A 136 1.53 0.48 8.92
CA SER A 136 0.17 0.14 8.47
C SER A 136 0.21 -0.67 7.16
N LEU A 137 1.08 -0.30 6.23
CA LEU A 137 1.23 -1.03 4.97
C LEU A 137 1.90 -2.40 5.18
N GLU A 138 2.89 -2.48 6.06
CA GLU A 138 3.56 -3.73 6.43
C GLU A 138 2.56 -4.74 7.02
N ARG A 139 1.67 -4.26 7.89
CA ARG A 139 0.59 -5.05 8.46
C ARG A 139 -0.38 -5.52 7.39
N LEU A 140 -0.78 -4.64 6.48
CA LEU A 140 -1.64 -4.98 5.35
C LEU A 140 -1.00 -6.07 4.48
N VAL A 141 0.29 -5.97 4.18
CA VAL A 141 1.02 -7.01 3.43
C VAL A 141 1.07 -8.33 4.20
N GLY A 142 1.16 -8.30 5.53
CA GLY A 142 0.99 -9.49 6.37
C GLY A 142 -0.39 -10.14 6.22
N GLU A 143 -1.45 -9.33 6.17
CA GLU A 143 -2.82 -9.81 5.92
C GLU A 143 -2.94 -10.41 4.50
N ILE A 144 -2.37 -9.75 3.47
CA ILE A 144 -2.31 -10.29 2.10
C ILE A 144 -1.57 -11.64 2.08
N ALA A 145 -0.47 -11.76 2.83
CA ALA A 145 0.32 -12.99 2.90
C ALA A 145 -0.45 -14.19 3.47
N SER A 146 -1.45 -13.94 4.33
CA SER A 146 -2.36 -14.98 4.82
C SER A 146 -3.28 -15.57 3.73
N HIS A 147 -3.42 -14.86 2.60
CA HIS A 147 -4.19 -15.25 1.42
C HIS A 147 -3.27 -15.65 0.24
N LYS A 148 -2.25 -16.46 0.52
CA LYS A 148 -1.18 -16.78 -0.44
C LYS A 148 -1.68 -17.40 -1.76
N LYS A 149 -2.74 -18.20 -1.72
CA LYS A 149 -3.27 -18.86 -2.93
C LYS A 149 -3.78 -17.83 -3.93
N GLU A 150 -4.47 -16.81 -3.42
CA GLU A 150 -5.09 -15.74 -4.19
C GLU A 150 -4.06 -14.70 -4.65
N PHE A 151 -3.04 -14.42 -3.82
CA PHE A 151 -2.12 -13.29 -4.03
C PHE A 151 -0.67 -13.66 -4.35
N SER A 152 -0.33 -14.93 -4.53
CA SER A 152 1.03 -15.35 -4.94
C SER A 152 1.55 -14.61 -6.18
N LYS A 153 0.65 -14.23 -7.11
CA LYS A 153 0.98 -13.47 -8.32
C LYS A 153 1.28 -12.00 -8.05
N THR A 154 0.69 -11.39 -7.02
CA THR A 154 0.86 -9.94 -6.75
C THR A 154 2.17 -9.62 -6.05
N GLY A 155 2.72 -10.58 -5.27
CA GLY A 155 3.97 -10.38 -4.54
C GLY A 155 5.14 -9.93 -5.42
N GLY A 156 5.30 -10.53 -6.61
CA GLY A 156 6.35 -10.15 -7.55
C GLY A 156 6.28 -8.69 -8.00
N PHE A 157 5.09 -8.21 -8.36
CA PHE A 157 4.89 -6.82 -8.78
C PHE A 157 5.24 -5.82 -7.68
N LEU A 158 4.81 -6.10 -6.45
CA LEU A 158 5.09 -5.22 -5.31
C LEU A 158 6.59 -5.22 -4.93
N ILE A 159 7.30 -6.34 -5.10
CA ILE A 159 8.77 -6.38 -4.94
C ILE A 159 9.44 -5.50 -5.98
N ALA A 160 9.04 -5.61 -7.25
CA ALA A 160 9.58 -4.77 -8.32
C ALA A 160 9.33 -3.28 -8.05
N ASP A 161 8.11 -2.91 -7.69
CA ASP A 161 7.75 -1.53 -7.35
C ASP A 161 8.58 -0.99 -6.18
N TYR A 162 8.78 -1.76 -5.11
CA TYR A 162 9.66 -1.35 -4.01
C TYR A 162 11.08 -1.06 -4.49
N ILE A 163 11.66 -1.99 -5.26
CA ILE A 163 13.05 -1.89 -5.70
C ILE A 163 13.21 -0.67 -6.60
N LEU A 164 12.36 -0.52 -7.61
CA LEU A 164 12.45 0.59 -8.56
C LEU A 164 12.33 1.96 -7.88
N GLU A 165 11.43 2.11 -6.91
CA GLU A 165 11.29 3.37 -6.18
C GLU A 165 12.41 3.61 -5.14
N SER A 166 13.03 2.56 -4.61
CA SER A 166 14.03 2.68 -3.54
C SER A 166 15.47 2.87 -4.03
N ILE A 167 15.81 2.47 -5.26
CA ILE A 167 17.19 2.59 -5.79
C ILE A 167 17.74 4.02 -5.68
N ASN A 168 16.90 5.01 -5.98
CA ASN A 168 17.30 6.43 -6.00
C ASN A 168 16.82 7.22 -4.77
N THR A 169 16.30 6.53 -3.75
CA THR A 169 15.66 7.18 -2.60
C THR A 169 16.40 6.86 -1.31
N VAL A 170 16.98 7.89 -0.68
CA VAL A 170 17.62 7.75 0.63
C VAL A 170 16.55 7.82 1.73
N LEU A 171 15.99 6.67 2.06
CA LEU A 171 14.94 6.56 3.07
C LEU A 171 15.42 6.85 4.49
N HIS A 172 14.60 7.53 5.27
CA HIS A 172 14.79 7.70 6.71
C HIS A 172 14.87 6.32 7.42
N PRO A 173 15.85 6.07 8.32
CA PRO A 173 16.22 4.70 8.71
C PRO A 173 15.10 3.82 9.31
N PRO A 174 14.26 4.31 10.24
CA PRO A 174 13.10 3.55 10.74
C PRO A 174 12.10 3.14 9.65
N ILE A 175 11.86 4.03 8.68
CA ILE A 175 10.96 3.77 7.54
C ILE A 175 11.58 2.73 6.62
N LYS A 176 12.87 2.89 6.28
CA LYS A 176 13.63 1.92 5.48
C LYS A 176 13.54 0.51 6.07
N LYS A 177 13.83 0.38 7.37
CA LYS A 177 13.80 -0.91 8.07
C LYS A 177 12.42 -1.57 8.01
N THR A 178 11.36 -0.79 8.17
CA THR A 178 9.97 -1.29 8.10
C THR A 178 9.62 -1.78 6.71
N LEU A 179 9.97 -1.01 5.67
CA LEU A 179 9.71 -1.39 4.29
C LEU A 179 10.55 -2.60 3.86
N GLN A 180 11.75 -2.79 4.41
CA GLN A 180 12.53 -4.02 4.20
C GLN A 180 11.79 -5.26 4.74
N PHE A 181 11.22 -5.19 5.96
CA PHE A 181 10.41 -6.28 6.50
C PHE A 181 9.17 -6.58 5.65
N LEU A 182 8.52 -5.53 5.17
CA LEU A 182 7.42 -5.66 4.21
C LEU A 182 7.86 -6.46 2.98
N VAL A 183 9.00 -6.13 2.39
CA VAL A 183 9.53 -6.82 1.19
C VAL A 183 9.90 -8.27 1.49
N TYR A 184 10.39 -8.57 2.69
CA TYR A 184 10.65 -9.95 3.11
C TYR A 184 9.37 -10.79 3.13
N LYS A 185 8.26 -10.23 3.65
CA LYS A 185 6.93 -10.87 3.56
C LYS A 185 6.48 -11.08 2.12
N LEU A 186 6.76 -10.12 1.23
CA LEU A 186 6.45 -10.27 -0.20
C LEU A 186 7.26 -11.38 -0.87
N PHE A 187 8.52 -11.59 -0.48
CA PHE A 187 9.32 -12.72 -0.98
C PHE A 187 8.74 -14.08 -0.60
N GLU A 188 8.14 -14.18 0.59
CA GLU A 188 7.46 -15.39 1.05
C GLU A 188 6.10 -15.61 0.36
N LEU A 189 5.39 -14.51 0.05
CA LEU A 189 4.14 -14.52 -0.70
C LEU A 189 4.35 -14.95 -2.15
N ALA A 190 5.34 -14.36 -2.83
CA ALA A 190 5.65 -14.64 -4.23
C ALA A 190 6.10 -16.10 -4.41
N ASP A 191 5.69 -16.73 -5.50
CA ASP A 191 6.25 -18.02 -5.90
C ASP A 191 7.66 -17.85 -6.52
N GLU A 192 8.36 -18.97 -6.72
CA GLU A 192 9.72 -18.95 -7.26
C GLU A 192 9.80 -18.41 -8.68
N HIS A 193 8.82 -18.75 -9.52
CA HIS A 193 8.76 -18.29 -10.90
C HIS A 193 8.60 -16.76 -10.97
N ARG A 194 7.73 -16.18 -10.12
CA ARG A 194 7.52 -14.73 -10.02
C ARG A 194 8.76 -14.02 -9.51
N ARG A 195 9.48 -14.57 -8.52
CA ARG A 195 10.75 -14.01 -8.06
C ARG A 195 11.81 -14.01 -9.17
N ALA A 196 11.93 -15.11 -9.91
CA ALA A 196 12.87 -15.22 -11.03
C ALA A 196 12.53 -14.22 -12.15
N MET A 197 11.25 -14.07 -12.47
CA MET A 197 10.77 -13.09 -13.44
C MET A 197 11.13 -11.66 -13.02
N VAL A 198 10.87 -11.28 -11.77
CA VAL A 198 11.25 -9.95 -11.26
C VAL A 198 12.74 -9.73 -11.39
N HIS A 199 13.57 -10.66 -10.90
CA HIS A 199 15.03 -10.58 -10.98
C HIS A 199 15.54 -10.41 -12.43
N ALA A 200 14.91 -11.08 -13.41
CA ALA A 200 15.29 -10.98 -14.81
C ALA A 200 14.88 -9.65 -15.47
N THR A 201 13.84 -8.98 -14.97
CA THR A 201 13.28 -7.74 -15.56
C THR A 201 13.82 -6.46 -14.94
N LEU A 202 14.52 -6.55 -13.80
CA LEU A 202 15.05 -5.37 -13.11
C LEU A 202 16.26 -4.79 -13.85
N PRO A 203 16.49 -3.46 -13.75
CA PRO A 203 17.74 -2.85 -14.18
C PRO A 203 18.92 -3.38 -13.33
N LYS A 204 20.15 -3.11 -13.76
CA LYS A 204 21.36 -3.63 -13.09
C LYS A 204 21.42 -3.23 -11.63
N GLU A 205 21.12 -1.96 -11.34
CA GLU A 205 21.10 -1.39 -10.00
C GLU A 205 20.05 -2.07 -9.12
N GLY A 206 18.87 -2.33 -9.68
CA GLY A 206 17.78 -3.05 -8.99
C GLY A 206 18.09 -4.52 -8.75
N THR A 207 18.86 -5.14 -9.64
CA THR A 207 19.25 -6.55 -9.53
C THR A 207 20.12 -6.79 -8.29
N GLU A 208 21.07 -5.91 -7.99
CA GLU A 208 21.91 -6.04 -6.79
C GLU A 208 21.14 -5.79 -5.49
N VAL A 209 20.23 -4.82 -5.51
CA VAL A 209 19.30 -4.57 -4.41
C VAL A 209 18.41 -5.79 -4.17
N PHE A 210 17.86 -6.38 -5.23
CA PHE A 210 17.06 -7.61 -5.15
C PHE A 210 17.83 -8.75 -4.49
N LYS A 211 19.05 -9.05 -4.97
CA LYS A 211 19.87 -10.14 -4.45
C LYS A 211 20.15 -9.97 -2.96
N THR A 212 20.50 -8.75 -2.55
CA THR A 212 20.79 -8.40 -1.16
C THR A 212 19.57 -8.65 -0.28
N LEU A 213 18.42 -8.06 -0.64
CA LEU A 213 17.18 -8.22 0.12
C LEU A 213 16.69 -9.67 0.16
N TYR A 214 16.86 -10.41 -0.94
CA TYR A 214 16.46 -11.81 -1.00
C TYR A 214 17.36 -12.69 -0.12
N ALA A 215 18.67 -12.45 -0.11
CA ALA A 215 19.60 -13.15 0.78
C ALA A 215 19.30 -12.87 2.26
N ASP A 216 19.01 -11.61 2.60
CA ASP A 216 18.69 -11.21 3.98
C ASP A 216 17.34 -11.79 4.45
N SER A 217 16.33 -11.84 3.56
CA SER A 217 15.04 -12.47 3.89
C SER A 217 15.20 -13.95 4.24
N LYS A 218 16.06 -14.68 3.51
CA LYS A 218 16.40 -16.08 3.84
C LYS A 218 17.03 -16.19 5.22
N ARG A 219 18.01 -15.34 5.56
CA ARG A 219 18.71 -15.35 6.86
C ARG A 219 17.77 -15.14 8.04
N LEU A 220 16.80 -14.24 7.90
CA LEU A 220 15.79 -13.98 8.95
C LEU A 220 14.88 -15.20 9.16
N ARG A 221 14.52 -15.90 8.09
CA ARG A 221 13.73 -17.14 8.18
C ARG A 221 14.45 -18.26 8.94
N PHE A 222 15.78 -18.32 8.88
CA PHE A 222 16.58 -19.29 9.62
C PHE A 222 16.75 -18.97 11.11
N LYS A 223 16.57 -17.71 11.53
CA LYS A 223 16.66 -17.31 12.95
C LYS A 223 15.35 -17.52 13.74
N GLY A 224 14.24 -17.79 13.05
CA GLY A 224 12.91 -17.99 13.66
C GLY A 224 12.56 -19.44 14.02
N LYS A 225 13.50 -20.39 13.90
CA LYS A 225 13.37 -21.74 14.46
C LYS A 225 14.21 -21.82 15.73
N VAL A 226 13.63 -21.44 16.87
CA VAL A 226 14.05 -21.85 18.21
C VAL A 226 12.85 -22.46 18.88
#